data_AF-A0A117RUL8-F1
#
_entry.id   AF-A0A117RUL8-F1
#
_cell.length_a   1.000
_cell.length_b   1.000
_cell.length_c   1.000
_cell.angle_alpha   90.00
_cell.angle_beta   90.00
_cell.angle_gamma   90.00
#
_symmetry.space_group_name_H-M   'P 1'
#
loop_
_entity.id
_entity.type
_entity.pdbx_description
1 polymer ?
#
loop_
_entity_poly.entity_id
_entity_poly.type
_entity_poly.pdbx_seq_one_letter_code
_entity_poly.pdbx_strand_id
1 'polypeptide(L)' 'MFSTDGDGTIRKEALFGSLFFEQKEKAGGAIGVTMGVANPTALIFMFLVFTVILTFTQITYRGLKQRREQLIREMAEN' A
#
# COMPACT_ATOMS: atom_id res chain seq x y z
N MET A 1 23.82 13.16 -32.85
CA MET A 1 22.77 12.35 -33.49
C MET A 1 21.82 11.94 -32.36
N PHE A 2 20.69 12.63 -32.21
CA PHE A 2 19.67 12.30 -31.21
C PHE A 2 18.78 11.23 -31.84
N SER A 3 18.90 9.98 -31.38
CA SER A 3 17.95 8.93 -31.75
C SER A 3 16.65 9.25 -31.01
N THR A 4 15.70 9.76 -31.79
CA THR A 4 14.28 9.76 -31.46
C THR A 4 13.71 8.43 -31.97
N ASP A 5 14.16 7.31 -31.42
CA ASP A 5 13.36 6.08 -31.45
C ASP A 5 12.18 6.37 -30.49
N GLY A 6 11.00 6.74 -30.96
CA GLY A 6 10.18 5.93 -31.85
C GLY A 6 9.14 5.26 -30.97
N ASP A 7 8.02 5.95 -30.80
CA ASP A 7 6.77 5.56 -30.13
C ASP A 7 6.61 5.99 -28.65
N GLY A 8 5.74 7.00 -28.45
CA GLY A 8 5.54 7.78 -27.21
C GLY A 8 4.86 7.05 -26.07
N THR A 9 5.33 5.84 -25.73
CA THR A 9 4.87 5.06 -24.58
C THR A 9 5.82 5.26 -23.40
N ILE A 10 5.54 6.23 -22.52
CA ILE A 10 6.32 6.40 -21.28
C ILE A 10 5.74 5.43 -20.24
N ARG A 11 6.49 4.37 -19.91
CA ARG A 11 6.18 3.46 -18.80
C ARG A 11 6.89 3.91 -17.52
N LYS A 12 6.12 4.24 -16.48
CA LYS A 12 6.63 4.57 -15.15
C LYS A 12 6.21 3.50 -14.16
N GLU A 13 7.18 2.97 -13.42
CA GLU A 13 6.94 2.00 -12.35
C GLU A 13 6.75 2.71 -11.01
N ALA A 14 5.84 2.19 -10.18
CA ALA A 14 5.49 2.73 -8.86
C ALA A 14 5.27 1.58 -7.86
N LEU A 15 5.22 1.93 -6.57
CA LEU A 15 5.06 0.97 -5.47
C LEU A 15 5.99 -0.25 -5.62
N PHE A 16 7.30 0.00 -5.66
CA PHE A 16 8.34 -1.03 -5.74
C PHE A 16 8.25 -1.92 -7.00
N GLY A 17 7.86 -1.34 -8.14
CA GLY A 17 7.70 -2.09 -9.39
C GLY A 17 6.43 -2.94 -9.45
N SER A 18 5.56 -2.86 -8.44
CA SER A 18 4.29 -3.60 -8.45
C SER A 18 3.25 -2.98 -9.37
N LEU A 19 3.27 -1.65 -9.49
CA LEU A 19 2.37 -0.89 -10.36
C LEU A 19 3.16 -0.31 -11.51
N PHE A 20 2.55 -0.26 -12.67
CA PHE A 20 3.07 0.51 -13.79
C PHE A 20 1.99 1.40 -14.38
N PHE A 21 2.44 2.55 -14.86
CA PHE A 21 1.64 3.52 -15.59
C PHE A 21 2.23 3.63 -16.98
N GLU A 22 1.46 3.24 -17.99
CA GLU A 22 1.79 3.45 -19.39
C GLU A 22 1.01 4.67 -19.90
N GLN A 23 1.74 5.68 -20.34
CA GLN A 23 1.19 6.85 -21.01
C GLN A 23 1.31 6.62 -22.52
N LYS A 24 0.18 6.51 -23.23
CA LYS A 24 0.13 6.39 -24.69
C LYS A 24 -0.62 7.56 -25.30
N GLU A 25 -0.07 8.17 -26.33
CA GLU A 25 -0.77 9.17 -27.13
C GLU A 25 -1.85 8.47 -27.98
N LYS A 26 -3.13 8.80 -27.76
CA LYS A 26 -4.26 8.28 -28.53
C LYS A 26 -4.58 9.23 -29.69
N ALA A 27 -5.18 8.68 -30.76
CA ALA A 27 -5.61 9.43 -31.93
C ALA A 27 -6.46 10.66 -31.52
N GLY A 28 -6.06 11.84 -32.00
CA GLY A 28 -6.71 13.12 -31.68
C GLY A 28 -6.00 13.98 -30.62
N GLY A 29 -4.76 13.64 -30.23
CA GLY A 29 -3.98 14.43 -29.26
C GLY A 29 -4.37 14.19 -27.80
N ALA A 30 -5.19 13.17 -27.53
CA ALA A 30 -5.57 12.78 -26.18
C ALA A 30 -4.51 11.88 -25.54
N ILE A 31 -4.09 12.20 -24.32
CA ILE A 31 -3.17 11.36 -23.56
C ILE A 31 -3.98 10.27 -22.85
N GLY A 32 -3.80 9.01 -23.26
CA GLY A 32 -4.33 7.85 -22.56
C GLY A 32 -3.36 7.39 -21.48
N VAL A 33 -3.80 7.34 -20.23
CA VAL A 33 -3.04 6.74 -19.12
C VAL A 33 -3.66 5.39 -18.78
N THR A 34 -2.88 4.32 -18.88
CA THR A 34 -3.28 2.97 -18.48
C THR A 34 -2.45 2.53 -17.28
N MET A 35 -3.12 2.04 -16.23
CA MET A 35 -2.50 1.52 -15.03
C MET A 35 -2.65 0.01 -14.98
N GLY A 36 -1.58 -0.69 -14.62
CA GLY A 36 -1.58 -2.14 -14.46
C GLY A 36 -0.71 -2.60 -13.30
N VAL A 37 -0.88 -3.86 -12.92
CA VAL A 37 -0.04 -4.52 -11.92
C VAL A 37 1.01 -5.34 -12.67
N ALA A 38 2.28 -4.95 -12.55
CA ALA A 38 3.40 -5.69 -13.15
C ALA A 38 3.79 -6.88 -12.26
N ASN A 39 3.86 -6.67 -10.94
CA ASN A 39 4.19 -7.72 -9.98
C ASN A 39 3.52 -7.46 -8.61
N PRO A 40 2.48 -8.22 -8.23
CA PRO A 40 1.77 -7.97 -6.98
C PRO A 40 2.57 -8.32 -5.72
N THR A 41 3.72 -9.02 -5.83
CA THR A 41 4.46 -9.55 -4.68
C THR A 41 4.86 -8.48 -3.67
N ALA A 42 5.41 -7.35 -4.13
CA ALA A 42 5.82 -6.27 -3.23
C ALA A 42 4.63 -5.62 -2.51
N LEU A 43 3.48 -5.53 -3.21
CA LEU A 43 2.25 -4.97 -2.65
C LEU A 43 1.63 -5.90 -1.59
N ILE A 44 1.64 -7.21 -1.86
CA ILE A 44 1.19 -8.23 -0.90
C ILE A 44 2.07 -8.21 0.35
N PHE A 45 3.40 -8.14 0.18
CA PHE A 45 4.32 -8.11 1.31
C PHE A 45 4.10 -6.87 2.18
N MET A 46 3.96 -5.69 1.58
CA MET A 46 3.64 -4.45 2.30
C MET A 46 2.33 -4.60 3.10
N PHE A 47 1.29 -5.17 2.48
CA PHE A 47 0.00 -5.37 3.15
C PHE A 47 0.08 -6.37 4.31
N LEU A 48 0.87 -7.45 4.15
CA LEU A 48 1.11 -8.42 5.22
C LEU A 48 1.81 -7.79 6.41
N VAL A 49 2.88 -7.02 6.15
CA VAL A 49 3.60 -6.29 7.21
C VAL A 49 2.66 -5.33 7.95
N PHE A 50 1.85 -4.57 7.21
CA PHE A 50 0.90 -3.65 7.81
C PHE A 50 -0.15 -4.37 8.66
N THR A 51 -0.66 -5.49 8.17
CA THR A 51 -1.61 -6.34 8.89
C THR A 51 -1.01 -6.85 10.20
N VAL A 52 0.21 -7.37 10.16
CA VAL A 52 0.92 -7.84 11.37
C VAL A 52 1.03 -6.72 12.40
N ILE A 53 1.48 -5.54 12.00
CA ILE A 53 1.61 -4.38 12.89
C ILE A 53 0.25 -4.05 13.54
N LEU A 54 -0.81 -3.93 12.74
CA LEU A 54 -2.15 -3.63 13.25
C LEU A 54 -2.66 -4.71 14.22
N THR A 55 -2.44 -5.98 13.90
CA THR A 55 -2.79 -7.10 14.78
C THR A 55 -2.06 -7.00 16.12
N PHE A 56 -0.75 -6.73 16.11
CA PHE A 56 0.02 -6.52 17.34
C PHE A 56 -0.47 -5.33 18.16
N THR A 57 -0.79 -4.22 17.50
CA THR A 57 -1.37 -3.04 18.17
C THR A 57 -2.70 -3.37 18.82
N GLN A 58 -3.59 -4.10 18.13
CA GLN A 58 -4.88 -4.51 18.68
C GLN A 58 -4.75 -5.46 19.87
N ILE A 59 -3.85 -6.45 19.80
CA ILE A 59 -3.59 -7.38 20.90
C ILE A 59 -3.10 -6.59 22.12
N THR A 60 -2.14 -5.70 21.92
CA THR A 60 -1.57 -4.86 22.98
C THR A 60 -2.64 -3.98 23.61
N TYR A 61 -3.45 -3.31 22.78
CA TYR A 61 -4.55 -2.47 23.23
C TYR A 61 -5.59 -3.26 24.04
N ARG A 62 -5.97 -4.46 23.59
CA ARG A 62 -6.90 -5.33 24.33
C ARG A 62 -6.31 -5.77 25.67
N GLY A 63 -5.03 -6.14 25.72
CA GLY A 63 -4.35 -6.50 26.96
C GLY A 63 -4.29 -5.34 27.96
N LEU A 64 -3.98 -4.12 27.48
CA LEU A 64 -3.99 -2.91 28.29
C LEU A 64 -5.39 -2.58 28.82
N LYS A 65 -6.43 -2.73 27.97
CA LYS A 65 -7.82 -2.49 28.36
C LYS A 65 -8.27 -3.48 29.44
N GLN A 66 -7.94 -4.77 29.28
CA GLN A 66 -8.25 -5.80 30.28
C GLN A 66 -7.58 -5.51 31.62
N ARG A 67 -6.29 -5.15 31.62
CA ARG A 67 -5.60 -4.75 32.86
C ARG A 67 -6.21 -3.52 33.51
N ARG A 68 -6.61 -2.53 32.72
CA ARG A 68 -7.29 -1.33 33.23
C ARG A 68 -8.61 -1.68 33.90
N GLU A 69 -9.42 -2.55 33.30
CA GLU A 69 -10.69 -2.99 33.88
C GLU A 69 -10.49 -3.79 35.17
N GLN A 70 -9.44 -4.62 35.26
CA GLN A 70 -9.09 -5.33 36.48
C GLN A 70 -8.71 -4.37 37.62
N LEU A 71 -7.86 -3.39 37.34
CA LEU A 71 -7.43 -2.39 38.33
C LEU A 71 -8.59 -1.50 38.82
N ILE A 72 -9.54 -1.17 37.93
CA ILE A 72 -10.74 -0.43 38.33
C ILE A 72 -11.63 -1.26 39.25
N ARG A 73 -11.75 -2.57 39.02
CA ARG A 73 -12.53 -3.46 39.90
C ARG A 73 -11.89 -3.60 41.28
N GLU A 74 -10.58 -3.81 41.35
CA GLU A 74 -9.84 -3.87 42.63
C GLU A 74 -9.94 -2.56 43.43
N MET A 75 -9.98 -1.40 42.77
CA MET A 75 -10.19 -0.11 43.44
C MET A 75 -11.65 0.16 43.83
N ALA A 76 -12.61 -0.58 43.26
CA ALA A 76 -14.04 -0.43 43.59
C ALA A 76 -14.49 -1.41 44.69
N GLU A 77 -13.73 -2.48 44.94
CA GLU A 77 -13.97 -3.46 46.01
C GLU A 77 -13.24 -3.14 47.33
N ASN A 78 -12.28 -2.21 47.33
CA ASN A 78 -11.65 -1.63 48.53
C ASN A 78 -12.30 -0.29 48.91
#